data_AF-A0A383V700-F1
#
_entry.id   AF-A0A383V700-F1
#
_cell.length_a   1.000
_cell.length_b   1.000
_cell.length_c   1.000
_cell.angle_alpha   90.00
_cell.angle_beta   90.00
_cell.angle_gamma   90.00
#
_symmetry.space_group_name_H-M   'P 1'
#
loop_
_entity.id
_entity.type
_entity.pdbx_description
1 polymer ?
#
loop_
_entity_poly.entity_id
_entity_poly.type
_entity_poly.pdbx_seq_one_letter_code
_entity_poly.pdbx_strand_id
1 'polypeptide(L)'
;MLVRDVDKLDPMPDEKLRQLDEDYVIQHQLDKLLGGLMSDILKYKPQDPLQFIIDSITLGPEHAMQDVETGLPLHRREKLEQVFKIIDKDGSGKISLRMLQNYANKYGGETLTLDDLRGLFQDFKPASEHFINLKEFLRFFSKVSATITNKDFEAMIEEMSS
;
A
#
# COMPACT_ATOMS: atom_id res chain seq x y z
N MET A 1 -25.29 34.19 28.47
CA MET A 1 -24.95 32.76 28.31
C MET A 1 -25.58 32.32 26.99
N LEU A 2 -24.78 32.17 25.92
CA LEU A 2 -25.29 31.73 24.61
C LEU A 2 -25.62 30.24 24.72
N VAL A 3 -26.91 29.91 24.70
CA VAL A 3 -27.38 28.53 24.57
C VAL A 3 -26.91 28.04 23.21
N ARG A 4 -25.97 27.10 23.18
CA ARG A 4 -25.51 26.48 21.94
C ARG A 4 -26.67 25.64 21.41
N ASP A 5 -27.05 25.78 20.14
CA ASP A 5 -28.19 25.07 19.51
C ASP A 5 -28.07 23.53 19.49
N VAL A 6 -27.04 22.97 20.11
CA VAL A 6 -26.79 21.53 20.24
C VAL A 6 -27.77 20.88 21.24
N ASP A 7 -28.34 21.64 22.19
CA ASP A 7 -29.30 21.14 23.19
C ASP A 7 -30.73 20.92 22.62
N LYS A 8 -30.95 21.13 21.31
CA LYS A 8 -32.27 20.97 20.65
C LYS A 8 -32.43 19.69 19.83
N LEU A 9 -31.43 18.81 19.83
CA LEU A 9 -31.54 17.52 19.18
C LEU A 9 -32.14 16.53 20.17
N ASP A 10 -33.44 16.22 20.03
CA ASP A 10 -33.99 15.02 20.65
C ASP A 10 -33.17 13.83 20.14
N PRO A 11 -32.52 13.04 21.02
CA PRO A 11 -31.86 11.82 20.58
C PRO A 11 -32.91 10.96 19.90
N MET A 12 -32.64 10.53 18.66
CA MET A 12 -33.54 9.62 17.97
C MET A 12 -33.77 8.39 18.87
N PRO A 13 -35.01 7.89 18.98
CA PRO A 13 -35.25 6.66 19.73
C PRO A 13 -34.35 5.53 19.23
N ASP A 14 -33.76 4.76 20.14
CA ASP A 14 -32.79 3.69 19.83
C ASP A 14 -33.27 2.72 18.72
N GLU A 15 -34.59 2.50 18.62
CA GLU A 15 -35.21 1.66 17.59
C GLU A 15 -35.11 2.26 16.18
N LYS A 16 -35.22 3.58 16.03
CA LYS A 16 -35.05 4.26 14.73
C LYS A 16 -33.60 4.28 14.29
N LEU A 17 -32.66 4.47 15.23
CA LEU A 17 -31.22 4.36 14.97
C LEU A 17 -30.88 2.97 14.42
N ARG A 18 -31.38 1.92 15.07
CA ARG A 18 -31.18 0.55 14.63
C ARG A 18 -31.72 0.28 13.23
N GLN A 19 -32.92 0.78 12.91
CA GLN A 19 -33.50 0.63 11.57
C GLN A 19 -32.64 1.33 10.51
N LEU A 20 -32.14 2.53 10.78
CA LEU A 20 -31.23 3.25 9.87
C LEU A 20 -29.93 2.47 9.63
N ASP A 21 -29.36 1.85 10.67
CA ASP A 21 -28.17 1.02 10.55
C ASP A 21 -28.44 -0.24 9.72
N GLU A 22 -29.56 -0.93 9.96
CA GLU A 22 -29.99 -2.11 9.21
C GLU A 22 -30.25 -1.77 7.73
N ASP A 23 -30.95 -0.67 7.46
CA ASP A 23 -31.21 -0.18 6.11
C ASP A 23 -29.91 0.17 5.38
N TYR A 24 -28.94 0.78 6.06
CA TYR A 24 -27.63 1.11 5.49
C TYR A 24 -26.87 -0.16 5.07
N VAL A 25 -26.83 -1.19 5.94
CA VAL A 25 -26.17 -2.48 5.65
C VAL A 25 -26.80 -3.14 4.43
N ILE A 26 -28.13 -3.17 4.34
CA ILE A 26 -28.88 -3.79 3.24
C ILE A 26 -28.68 -3.00 1.95
N GLN A 27 -28.88 -1.68 2.00
CA GLN A 27 -28.78 -0.79 0.84
C GLN A 27 -27.41 -0.90 0.17
N HIS A 28 -26.34 -0.96 0.97
CA HIS A 28 -24.97 -1.06 0.50
C HIS A 28 -24.46 -2.51 0.38
N GLN A 29 -25.30 -3.52 0.67
CA GLN A 29 -24.97 -4.94 0.62
C GLN A 29 -23.69 -5.30 1.41
N LEU A 30 -23.48 -4.65 2.56
CA LEU A 30 -22.21 -4.74 3.30
C LEU A 30 -21.91 -6.16 3.76
N ASP A 31 -22.92 -6.94 4.15
CA ASP A 31 -22.74 -8.35 4.55
C ASP A 31 -22.20 -9.21 3.40
N LYS A 32 -22.71 -8.99 2.18
CA LYS A 32 -22.28 -9.72 0.99
C LYS A 32 -20.87 -9.32 0.59
N LEU A 33 -20.55 -8.03 0.66
CA LEU A 33 -19.22 -7.50 0.40
C LEU A 33 -18.20 -8.09 1.41
N LEU A 34 -18.49 -7.98 2.70
CA LEU A 34 -17.63 -8.49 3.76
C LEU A 34 -17.47 -10.01 3.67
N GLY A 35 -18.55 -10.75 3.44
CA GLY A 35 -18.51 -12.20 3.25
C GLY A 35 -17.65 -12.61 2.04
N GLY A 36 -17.75 -11.89 0.93
CA GLY A 36 -16.91 -12.09 -0.26
C GLY A 36 -15.44 -11.86 0.05
N LEU A 37 -15.10 -10.72 0.65
CA LEU A 37 -13.72 -10.38 1.04
C LEU A 37 -13.12 -11.41 1.98
N MET A 38 -13.88 -11.87 2.98
CA MET A 38 -13.42 -12.90 3.92
C MET A 38 -13.17 -14.25 3.22
N SER A 39 -14.05 -14.64 2.30
CA SER A 39 -13.85 -15.84 1.47
C SER A 39 -12.59 -15.72 0.62
N ASP A 40 -12.34 -14.56 0.02
CA ASP A 40 -11.17 -14.31 -0.80
C ASP A 40 -9.87 -14.31 0.03
N ILE A 41 -9.87 -13.71 1.22
CA ILE A 41 -8.72 -13.75 2.13
C ILE A 41 -8.38 -15.18 2.54
N LEU A 42 -9.39 -16.00 2.86
CA LEU A 42 -9.17 -17.41 3.23
C LEU A 42 -8.65 -18.24 2.05
N LYS A 43 -9.13 -17.94 0.83
CA LYS A 43 -8.73 -18.62 -0.40
C LYS A 43 -7.31 -18.27 -0.82
N TYR A 44 -7.01 -16.98 -0.91
CA TYR A 44 -5.75 -16.47 -1.49
C TYR A 44 -4.65 -16.27 -0.45
N LYS A 45 -5.01 -16.13 0.84
CA LYS A 45 -4.07 -15.94 1.95
C LYS A 45 -3.04 -14.83 1.66
N PRO A 46 -3.49 -13.60 1.37
CA PRO A 46 -2.59 -12.49 1.06
C PRO A 46 -1.60 -12.24 2.21
N GLN A 47 -0.38 -11.82 1.86
CA GLN A 47 0.65 -11.48 2.87
C GLN A 47 0.29 -10.22 3.64
N ASP A 48 -0.36 -9.25 2.97
CA ASP A 48 -0.95 -8.07 3.57
C ASP A 48 -2.47 -8.07 3.35
N PRO A 49 -3.26 -8.65 4.28
CA PRO A 49 -4.71 -8.70 4.15
C PRO A 49 -5.38 -7.32 4.11
N LEU A 50 -4.79 -6.30 4.73
CA LEU A 50 -5.38 -4.96 4.75
C LEU A 50 -5.24 -4.29 3.39
N GLN A 51 -4.03 -4.32 2.81
CA GLN A 51 -3.82 -3.81 1.46
C GLN A 51 -4.65 -4.60 0.44
N PHE A 52 -4.78 -5.92 0.61
CA PHE A 52 -5.66 -6.75 -0.22
C PHE A 52 -7.12 -6.28 -0.19
N ILE A 53 -7.66 -5.96 1.00
CA ILE A 53 -9.03 -5.43 1.13
C ILE A 53 -9.17 -4.07 0.45
N ILE A 54 -8.22 -3.16 0.70
CA ILE A 54 -8.22 -1.81 0.11
C ILE A 54 -8.26 -1.92 -1.42
N ASP A 55 -7.39 -2.74 -2.00
CA ASP A 55 -7.31 -2.92 -3.44
C ASP A 55 -8.50 -3.72 -3.99
N SER A 56 -9.04 -4.68 -3.24
CA SER A 56 -10.23 -5.43 -3.67
C SER A 56 -11.45 -4.51 -3.78
N ILE A 57 -11.59 -3.56 -2.85
CA ILE A 57 -12.68 -2.57 -2.87
C ILE A 57 -12.45 -1.52 -3.98
N THR A 58 -11.20 -1.12 -4.20
CA THR A 58 -10.88 -0.01 -5.13
C THR A 58 -10.73 -0.46 -6.58
N LEU A 59 -10.18 -1.65 -6.81
CA LEU A 59 -9.75 -2.17 -8.11
C LEU A 59 -10.40 -3.51 -8.47
N GLY A 60 -11.04 -4.18 -7.52
CA GLY A 60 -11.58 -5.54 -7.67
C GLY A 60 -10.61 -6.62 -7.17
N PRO A 61 -11.13 -7.77 -6.71
CA PRO A 61 -10.34 -8.83 -6.08
C PRO A 61 -9.29 -9.45 -7.00
N GLU A 62 -9.53 -9.47 -8.32
CA GLU A 62 -8.57 -9.95 -9.31
C GLU A 62 -7.33 -9.06 -9.44
N HIS A 63 -7.48 -7.76 -9.15
CA HIS A 63 -6.39 -6.77 -9.20
C HIS A 63 -5.72 -6.55 -7.83
N ALA A 64 -6.28 -7.14 -6.77
CA ALA A 64 -5.76 -7.08 -5.41
C ALA A 64 -4.73 -8.17 -5.09
N MET A 65 -4.48 -9.08 -6.03
CA MET A 65 -3.48 -10.15 -5.86
C MET A 65 -2.12 -9.58 -5.48
N GLN A 66 -1.39 -10.35 -4.67
CA GLN A 66 -0.07 -9.99 -4.17
C GLN A 66 0.99 -10.93 -4.70
N ASP A 67 2.17 -10.37 -4.92
CA ASP A 67 3.35 -11.11 -5.27
C ASP A 67 3.75 -12.08 -4.16
N VAL A 68 4.02 -13.33 -4.54
CA VAL A 68 4.29 -14.41 -3.58
C VAL A 68 5.62 -14.21 -2.86
N GLU A 69 6.59 -13.52 -3.47
CA GLU A 69 7.91 -13.32 -2.87
C GLU A 69 7.96 -12.06 -1.99
N THR A 70 7.37 -10.97 -2.45
CA THR A 70 7.53 -9.64 -1.84
C THR A 70 6.30 -9.16 -1.07
N GLY A 71 5.11 -9.74 -1.33
CA GLY A 71 3.83 -9.29 -0.79
C GLY A 71 3.28 -8.01 -1.44
N LEU A 72 4.00 -7.44 -2.42
CA LEU A 72 3.52 -6.26 -3.16
C LEU A 72 2.24 -6.57 -3.93
N PRO A 73 1.25 -5.66 -3.96
CA PRO A 73 0.17 -5.74 -4.94
C PRO A 73 0.74 -5.84 -6.36
N LEU A 74 0.21 -6.74 -7.19
CA LEU A 74 0.76 -7.03 -8.52
C LEU A 74 0.86 -5.77 -9.40
N HIS A 75 -0.17 -4.92 -9.36
CA HIS A 75 -0.18 -3.66 -10.12
C HIS A 75 0.95 -2.70 -9.66
N ARG A 76 1.31 -2.68 -8.38
CA ARG A 76 2.44 -1.88 -7.86
C ARG A 76 3.76 -2.48 -8.31
N ARG A 77 3.89 -3.81 -8.26
CA ARG A 77 5.07 -4.53 -8.74
C ARG A 77 5.33 -4.23 -10.22
N GLU A 78 4.32 -4.28 -11.07
CA GLU A 78 4.44 -4.00 -12.50
C GLU A 78 4.93 -2.57 -12.76
N LYS A 79 4.39 -1.57 -12.05
CA LYS A 79 4.83 -0.18 -12.15
C LYS A 79 6.29 -0.01 -11.71
N LEU A 80 6.67 -0.65 -10.60
CA LEU A 80 8.05 -0.66 -10.12
C LEU A 80 9.01 -1.29 -11.14
N GLU A 81 8.63 -2.40 -11.78
CA GLU A 81 9.43 -3.02 -12.85
C GLU A 81 9.60 -2.09 -14.06
N GLN A 82 8.59 -1.30 -14.41
CA GLN A 82 8.68 -0.29 -15.47
C GLN A 82 9.64 0.84 -15.08
N VAL A 83 9.49 1.39 -13.87
CA VAL A 83 10.38 2.42 -13.32
C VAL A 83 11.83 1.96 -13.30
N PHE A 84 12.09 0.72 -12.86
CA PHE A 84 13.44 0.16 -12.84
C PHE A 84 14.10 0.22 -14.23
N LYS A 85 13.35 -0.17 -15.28
CA LYS A 85 13.85 -0.12 -16.67
C LYS A 85 14.10 1.30 -17.16
N ILE A 86 13.33 2.29 -16.69
CA ILE A 86 13.53 3.71 -17.04
C ILE A 86 14.81 4.25 -16.39
N ILE A 87 15.09 3.83 -15.15
CA ILE A 87 16.27 4.27 -14.38
C ILE A 87 17.54 3.58 -14.89
N ASP A 88 17.50 2.28 -15.21
CA ASP A 88 18.61 1.47 -15.72
C ASP A 88 18.88 1.73 -17.22
N LYS A 89 19.19 2.98 -17.57
CA LYS A 89 19.34 3.46 -18.96
C LYS A 89 20.47 2.78 -19.73
N ASP A 90 21.51 2.34 -19.03
CA ASP A 90 22.67 1.66 -19.61
C ASP A 90 22.49 0.14 -19.68
N GLY A 91 21.37 -0.40 -19.17
CA GLY A 91 21.08 -1.83 -19.14
C GLY A 91 22.05 -2.62 -18.27
N SER A 92 22.65 -1.98 -17.26
CA SER A 92 23.56 -2.62 -16.31
C SER A 92 22.87 -3.70 -15.45
N GLY A 93 21.53 -3.64 -15.38
CA GLY A 93 20.71 -4.48 -14.51
C GLY A 93 20.79 -4.05 -13.04
N LYS A 94 21.35 -2.87 -12.74
CA LYS A 94 21.55 -2.37 -11.39
C LYS A 94 21.36 -0.86 -11.29
N ILE A 95 20.86 -0.41 -10.14
CA ILE A 95 20.63 1.02 -9.87
C ILE A 95 21.15 1.42 -8.49
N SER A 96 21.47 2.70 -8.29
CA SER A 96 21.98 3.24 -7.03
C SER A 96 20.92 3.20 -5.92
N LEU A 97 21.24 2.58 -4.78
CA LEU A 97 20.36 2.57 -3.60
C LEU A 97 20.14 3.99 -3.04
N ARG A 98 21.16 4.86 -3.06
CA ARG A 98 21.04 6.23 -2.52
C ARG A 98 19.99 7.04 -3.25
N MET A 99 19.92 6.89 -4.56
CA MET A 99 18.87 7.51 -5.37
C MET A 99 17.49 7.10 -4.87
N LEU A 100 17.28 5.82 -4.57
CA LEU A 100 15.99 5.29 -4.12
C LEU A 100 15.61 5.74 -2.73
N GLN A 101 16.57 5.86 -1.82
CA GLN A 101 16.33 6.38 -0.48
C GLN A 101 15.82 7.82 -0.53
N ASN A 102 16.30 8.64 -1.45
CA ASN A 102 15.80 10.01 -1.62
C ASN A 102 14.32 10.05 -2.00
N TYR A 103 13.89 9.19 -2.93
CA TYR A 103 12.48 9.05 -3.29
C TYR A 103 11.66 8.49 -2.13
N ALA A 104 12.08 7.39 -1.52
CA ALA A 104 11.38 6.78 -0.39
C ALA A 104 11.13 7.77 0.77
N ASN A 105 12.16 8.56 1.14
CA ASN A 105 12.06 9.55 2.20
C ASN A 105 11.13 10.72 1.85
N LYS A 106 11.03 11.09 0.57
CA LYS A 106 10.21 12.21 0.10
C LYS A 106 8.71 11.90 0.15
N TYR A 107 8.33 10.65 -0.10
CA TYR A 107 6.92 10.23 -0.19
C TYR A 107 6.40 9.56 1.08
N GLY A 108 7.10 9.73 2.21
CA GLY A 108 6.61 9.30 3.51
C GLY A 108 6.71 7.80 3.77
N GLY A 109 7.59 7.09 3.05
CA GLY A 109 8.02 5.77 3.49
C GLY A 109 8.75 5.90 4.84
N GLU A 110 8.59 4.94 5.75
CA GLU A 110 9.53 4.83 6.87
C GLU A 110 10.94 4.80 6.31
N THR A 111 11.79 5.73 6.77
CA THR A 111 13.21 5.69 6.43
C THR A 111 13.77 4.39 6.99
N LEU A 112 13.99 3.42 6.10
CA LEU A 112 14.57 2.14 6.48
C LEU A 112 15.86 2.41 7.25
N THR A 113 15.93 1.87 8.46
CA THR A 113 17.09 2.03 9.32
C THR A 113 18.28 1.30 8.71
N LEU A 114 19.49 1.59 9.18
CA LEU A 114 20.67 0.84 8.74
C LEU A 114 20.53 -0.67 8.98
N ASP A 115 19.81 -1.06 10.03
CA ASP A 115 19.58 -2.47 10.34
C ASP A 115 18.55 -3.11 9.39
N ASP A 116 17.52 -2.36 8.98
CA ASP A 116 16.60 -2.79 7.92
C ASP A 116 17.33 -3.00 6.60
N LEU A 117 18.20 -2.05 6.22
CA LEU A 117 18.99 -2.14 4.98
C LEU A 117 19.97 -3.32 5.01
N ARG A 118 20.60 -3.61 6.17
CA ARG A 118 21.42 -4.82 6.35
C ARG A 118 20.61 -6.11 6.25
N GLY A 119 19.37 -6.10 6.73
CA GLY A 119 18.45 -7.23 6.59
C GLY A 119 17.96 -7.42 5.15
N LEU A 120 17.85 -6.35 4.39
CA LEU A 120 17.42 -6.38 2.99
C LEU A 120 18.55 -6.81 2.05
N PHE A 121 19.77 -6.29 2.25
CA PHE A 121 20.91 -6.52 1.37
C PHE A 121 22.11 -7.10 2.13
N GLN A 122 22.48 -8.34 1.81
CA GLN A 122 23.53 -9.09 2.52
C GLN A 122 24.90 -8.38 2.52
N ASP A 123 25.23 -7.66 1.45
CA ASP A 123 26.52 -6.99 1.27
C ASP A 123 26.46 -5.47 1.53
N PHE A 124 25.42 -4.99 2.23
CA PHE A 124 25.27 -3.56 2.49
C PHE A 124 26.40 -3.02 3.36
N LYS A 125 27.09 -1.99 2.85
CA LYS A 125 28.11 -1.23 3.59
C LYS A 125 27.72 0.26 3.62
N PRO A 126 27.53 0.87 4.79
CA PRO A 126 27.00 2.24 4.91
C PRO A 126 27.80 3.32 4.18
N ALA A 127 29.12 3.14 4.04
CA ALA A 127 30.01 4.15 3.45
C ALA A 127 30.27 3.97 1.95
N SER A 128 29.77 2.90 1.33
CA SER A 128 29.96 2.65 -0.11
C SER A 128 28.67 2.87 -0.87
N GLU A 129 28.81 3.26 -2.14
CA GLU A 129 27.69 3.17 -3.08
C GLU A 129 27.25 1.71 -3.19
N HIS A 130 25.96 1.46 -3.00
CA HIS A 130 25.38 0.13 -3.12
C HIS A 130 24.48 0.11 -4.36
N PHE A 131 24.79 -0.79 -5.29
CA PHE A 131 24.03 -0.98 -6.51
C PHE A 131 23.15 -2.20 -6.35
N ILE A 132 21.84 -2.03 -6.51
CA ILE A 132 20.86 -3.09 -6.31
C ILE A 132 20.27 -3.55 -7.64
N ASN A 133 19.99 -4.84 -7.73
CA ASN A 133 19.29 -5.42 -8.88
C ASN A 133 17.76 -5.29 -8.75
N LEU A 134 17.01 -5.68 -9.78
CA LEU A 134 15.54 -5.60 -9.79
C LEU A 134 14.89 -6.33 -8.60
N LYS A 135 15.41 -7.51 -8.22
CA LYS A 135 14.85 -8.29 -7.11
C LYS A 135 15.00 -7.56 -5.78
N GLU A 136 16.19 -7.01 -5.54
CA GLU A 136 16.51 -6.20 -4.36
C GLU A 136 15.70 -4.91 -4.33
N PHE A 137 15.52 -4.27 -5.49
CA PHE A 137 14.65 -3.11 -5.66
C PHE A 137 13.19 -3.41 -5.28
N LEU A 138 12.61 -4.50 -5.77
CA LEU A 138 11.24 -4.87 -5.41
C LEU A 138 11.10 -5.19 -3.91
N ARG A 139 12.08 -5.87 -3.30
CA ARG A 139 12.09 -6.11 -1.84
C ARG A 139 12.21 -4.82 -1.03
N PHE A 140 12.99 -3.86 -1.50
CA PHE A 140 13.08 -2.54 -0.87
C PHE A 140 11.72 -1.83 -0.90
N PHE A 141 11.09 -1.76 -2.08
CA PHE A 141 9.79 -1.10 -2.23
C PHE A 141 8.63 -1.86 -1.59
N SER A 142 8.75 -3.17 -1.33
CA SER A 142 7.74 -3.89 -0.54
C SER A 142 7.69 -3.44 0.92
N LYS A 143 8.79 -2.90 1.46
CA LYS A 143 8.81 -2.28 2.78
C LYS A 143 8.39 -0.82 2.73
N VAL A 144 8.95 -0.05 1.79
CA VAL A 144 8.66 1.39 1.67
C VAL A 144 7.21 1.66 1.30
N SER A 145 6.64 0.89 0.36
CA SER A 145 5.29 1.17 -0.13
C SER A 145 4.17 0.64 0.79
N ALA A 146 4.50 -0.21 1.77
CA ALA A 146 3.53 -0.73 2.74
C ALA A 146 2.99 0.36 3.68
N THR A 147 3.74 1.45 3.89
CA THR A 147 3.36 2.53 4.81
C THR A 147 2.72 3.74 4.11
N ILE A 148 2.65 3.75 2.78
CA ILE A 148 2.17 4.89 2.00
C ILE A 148 0.84 4.60 1.31
N THR A 149 0.04 5.63 1.08
CA THR A 149 -1.26 5.49 0.42
C THR A 149 -1.10 5.16 -1.07
N ASN A 150 -2.13 4.60 -1.72
CA ASN A 150 -2.14 4.40 -3.17
C ASN A 150 -1.82 5.72 -3.91
N LYS A 151 -2.35 6.85 -3.44
CA LYS A 151 -2.09 8.17 -4.05
C LYS A 151 -0.62 8.58 -3.95
N ASP A 152 0.01 8.41 -2.79
CA ASP A 152 1.42 8.78 -2.61
C ASP A 152 2.35 7.84 -3.38
N PHE A 153 1.98 6.56 -3.47
CA PHE A 153 2.67 5.60 -4.33
C PHE A 153 2.65 6.02 -5.81
N GLU A 154 1.49 6.40 -6.34
CA GLU A 154 1.40 6.89 -7.73
C GLU A 154 2.26 8.12 -7.98
N ALA A 155 2.20 9.11 -7.08
CA ALA A 155 3.01 10.33 -7.18
C ALA A 155 4.52 10.04 -7.14
N MET A 156 4.95 9.04 -6.36
CA MET A 156 6.33 8.58 -6.32
C MET A 156 6.76 7.94 -7.64
N ILE A 157 5.93 7.06 -8.21
CA ILE A 157 6.19 6.38 -9.48
C ILE A 157 6.30 7.38 -10.63
N GLU A 158 5.42 8.39 -10.68
CA GLU A 158 5.47 9.45 -11.70
C GLU A 158 6.79 10.24 -11.64
N GLU A 159 7.25 10.60 -10.44
CA GLU A 159 8.51 11.35 -10.30
C GLU A 159 9.73 10.49 -10.61
N MET A 160 9.73 9.22 -10.23
CA MET A 160 10.83 8.30 -10.58
C MET A 160 10.89 8.00 -12.09
N SER A 161 9.76 8.14 -12.79
CA SER A 161 9.66 7.93 -14.24
C SER A 161 10.01 9.17 -15.08
N SER A 162 10.16 10.33 -14.43
CA SER A 162 10.46 11.63 -15.06
C SER A 162 11.96 11.85 -15.25
#